data_AF-A0AA38L7M2-F1
#
_entry.id   AF-A0AA38L7M2-F1
#
_cell.length_a   1.000
_cell.length_b   1.000
_cell.length_c   1.000
_cell.angle_alpha   90.00
_cell.angle_beta   90.00
_cell.angle_gamma   90.00
#
_symmetry.space_group_name_H-M   'P 1'
#
loop_
_entity.id
_entity.type
_entity.pdbx_description
1 polymer ?
#
loop_
_entity_poly.entity_id
_entity_poly.type
_entity_poly.pdbx_seq_one_letter_code
_entity_poly.pdbx_strand_id
1 'polypeptide(L)'
;TQKTKASRALILDSGNFIMVGAQNNSETVWESFGDPTDTWLPGMKFWKGMKIKSWKNSVDPASGLFSLEIDPAPGKTQLLLVYNNTVRYWTSGEWT
;
A
#
# COMPACT_ATOMS: atom_id res chain seq x y z
N THR A 1 1.41 24.24 6.09
CA THR A 1 0.33 23.25 5.89
C THR A 1 -0.34 23.01 7.23
N GLN A 2 -1.62 23.35 7.39
CA GLN A 2 -2.32 23.13 8.66
C GLN A 2 -2.61 21.63 8.79
N LYS A 3 -2.03 20.97 9.79
CA LYS A 3 -2.31 19.54 10.04
C LYS A 3 -3.70 19.42 10.65
N THR A 4 -4.64 18.80 9.93
CA THR A 4 -5.96 18.47 10.47
C THR A 4 -5.78 17.51 11.65
N LYS A 5 -6.35 17.84 12.81
CA LYS A 5 -6.34 16.94 13.97
C LYS A 5 -7.31 15.79 13.74
N ALA A 6 -6.89 14.56 14.03
CA ALA A 6 -7.80 13.42 14.13
C ALA A 6 -8.59 13.48 15.45
N SER A 7 -9.83 12.98 15.44
CA SER A 7 -10.66 12.86 16.65
C SER A 7 -11.15 11.44 16.93
N ARG A 8 -11.23 10.60 15.91
CA ARG A 8 -11.74 9.23 15.98
C ARG A 8 -10.92 8.32 15.09
N ALA A 9 -10.90 7.04 15.45
CA ALA A 9 -10.29 5.99 14.67
C ALA A 9 -11.32 4.86 14.48
N LEU A 10 -11.43 4.34 13.26
CA LEU A 10 -12.43 3.35 12.87
C LEU A 10 -11.77 2.25 12.04
N ILE A 11 -12.18 1.00 12.25
CA ILE A 11 -11.90 -0.10 11.31
C ILE A 11 -13.19 -0.31 10.52
N LEU A 12 -13.11 -0.15 9.20
CA LEU A 12 -14.24 -0.40 8.30
C LEU A 12 -14.36 -1.91 8.01
N ASP A 13 -15.53 -2.34 7.53
CA ASP A 13 -15.76 -3.74 7.13
C ASP A 13 -14.82 -4.22 6.00
N SER A 14 -14.24 -3.30 5.25
CA SER A 14 -13.19 -3.59 4.26
C SER A 14 -11.84 -3.95 4.88
N GLY A 15 -11.67 -3.75 6.19
CA GLY A 15 -10.38 -3.85 6.89
C GLY A 15 -9.55 -2.58 6.85
N ASN A 16 -10.02 -1.51 6.18
CA ASN A 16 -9.32 -0.22 6.17
C ASN A 16 -9.46 0.46 7.55
N PHE A 17 -8.33 0.71 8.20
CA PHE A 17 -8.27 1.48 9.43
C PHE A 17 -8.09 2.95 9.10
N ILE A 18 -9.05 3.79 9.47
CA ILE A 18 -9.08 5.21 9.14
C ILE A 18 -9.03 6.09 10.38
N MET A 19 -8.39 7.25 10.24
CA MET A 19 -8.46 8.35 11.20
C MET A 19 -9.33 9.47 10.63
N VAL A 20 -10.33 9.91 11.39
CA VAL A 20 -11.32 10.91 10.97
C VAL A 20 -11.02 12.27 11.60
N GLY A 21 -11.14 13.33 10.81
CA GLY A 21 -10.87 14.71 11.19
C GLY A 21 -11.77 15.21 12.33
N ALA A 22 -11.25 16.13 13.14
CA ALA A 22 -11.95 16.71 14.28
C ALA A 22 -12.97 17.80 13.87
N GLN A 23 -12.75 18.46 12.74
CA GLN A 23 -13.61 19.54 12.25
C GLN A 23 -14.68 19.04 11.29
N ASN A 24 -14.39 17.97 10.56
CA ASN A 24 -15.30 17.36 9.60
C ASN A 24 -15.26 15.84 9.74
N ASN A 25 -16.38 15.25 10.19
CA ASN A 25 -16.51 13.81 10.38
C ASN A 25 -16.51 13.01 9.07
N SER A 26 -16.58 13.66 7.91
CA SER A 26 -16.41 13.03 6.59
C SER A 26 -14.97 13.10 6.07
N GLU A 27 -14.10 13.88 6.71
CA GLU A 27 -12.70 14.01 6.30
C GLU A 27 -11.89 12.86 6.88
N THR A 28 -11.34 12.02 6.00
CA THR A 28 -10.33 11.03 6.39
C THR A 28 -8.96 11.70 6.32
N VAL A 29 -8.28 11.82 7.47
CA VAL A 29 -6.97 12.47 7.55
C VAL A 29 -5.81 11.50 7.32
N TRP A 30 -6.07 10.20 7.49
CA TRP A 30 -5.14 9.11 7.23
C TRP A 30 -5.90 7.79 7.12
N GLU A 31 -5.40 6.86 6.32
CA GLU A 31 -5.95 5.51 6.15
C GLU A 31 -4.84 4.46 6.00
N SER A 32 -5.05 3.25 6.53
CA SER A 32 -4.06 2.17 6.46
C SER A 32 -3.89 1.61 5.06
N PHE A 33 -4.94 1.66 4.23
CA PHE A 33 -4.84 1.32 2.80
C PHE A 33 -3.89 2.24 2.03
N GLY A 34 -3.54 3.40 2.61
CA GLY A 34 -2.55 4.32 2.09
C GLY A 34 -1.10 3.90 2.33
N ASP A 35 -0.85 2.98 3.27
CA ASP A 35 0.47 2.54 3.72
C ASP A 35 0.48 1.02 3.99
N PRO A 36 0.43 0.20 2.93
CA PRO A 36 0.27 -1.23 3.08
C PRO A 36 1.56 -1.93 3.52
N THR A 37 1.41 -3.10 4.14
CA THR A 37 2.52 -3.97 4.54
C THR A 37 2.84 -4.99 3.44
N ASP A 38 2.44 -6.24 3.61
CA ASP A 38 2.75 -7.41 2.79
C ASP A 38 1.53 -7.96 2.04
N THR A 39 0.36 -7.37 2.25
CA THR A 39 -0.92 -7.86 1.72
C THR A 39 -1.68 -6.78 0.95
N TRP A 40 -2.17 -7.14 -0.24
CA TRP A 40 -3.14 -6.35 -1.00
C TRP A 40 -4.56 -6.84 -0.69
N LEU A 41 -5.35 -6.04 0.04
CA LEU A 41 -6.74 -6.39 0.37
C LEU A 41 -7.75 -5.91 -0.69
N PRO A 42 -8.90 -6.58 -0.84
CA PRO A 42 -10.00 -6.09 -1.66
C PRO A 42 -10.43 -4.67 -1.29
N GLY A 43 -10.66 -3.81 -2.29
CA GLY A 43 -11.03 -2.40 -2.10
C GLY A 43 -9.85 -1.45 -1.87
N MET A 44 -8.65 -1.97 -1.59
CA MET A 44 -7.43 -1.16 -1.54
C MET A 44 -6.99 -0.76 -2.94
N LYS A 45 -6.72 0.52 -3.15
CA LYS A 45 -6.19 1.03 -4.41
C LYS A 45 -4.71 0.70 -4.51
N PHE A 46 -4.27 0.18 -5.64
CA PHE A 46 -2.86 -0.07 -5.93
C PHE A 46 -2.40 0.86 -7.04
N TRP A 47 -1.46 1.78 -6.76
CA TRP A 47 -1.02 2.80 -7.73
C TRP A 47 0.51 2.84 -7.90
N LYS A 48 0.96 3.48 -8.97
CA LYS A 48 2.40 3.63 -9.28
C LYS A 48 3.12 4.36 -8.15
N GLY A 49 4.19 3.75 -7.65
CA GLY A 49 4.97 4.25 -6.52
C GLY A 49 4.57 3.64 -5.17
N MET A 50 3.41 2.97 -5.08
CA MET A 50 3.09 2.15 -3.92
C MET A 50 3.74 0.77 -4.07
N LYS A 51 4.21 0.22 -2.95
CA LYS A 51 4.79 -1.13 -2.87
C LYS A 51 4.15 -1.89 -1.73
N ILE A 52 3.95 -3.18 -1.95
CA ILE A 52 3.71 -4.13 -0.88
C ILE A 52 5.00 -4.91 -0.67
N LYS A 53 5.48 -4.98 0.57
CA LYS A 53 6.76 -5.61 0.93
C LYS A 53 6.51 -6.86 1.74
N SER A 54 7.17 -7.96 1.37
CA SER A 54 7.13 -9.20 2.14
C SER A 54 7.57 -8.95 3.57
N TRP A 55 7.16 -9.83 4.48
CA TRP A 55 7.86 -9.98 5.74
C TRP A 55 9.29 -10.47 5.52
N LYS A 56 10.13 -10.26 6.52
CA LYS A 56 11.52 -10.72 6.52
C LYS A 56 11.59 -12.24 6.59
N ASN A 57 10.70 -12.86 7.35
CA ASN A 57 10.46 -14.30 7.40
C ASN A 57 9.08 -14.60 8.01
N SER A 58 8.76 -15.87 8.26
CA SER A 58 7.46 -16.30 8.79
C SER A 58 7.16 -15.85 10.22
N VAL A 59 8.15 -15.35 10.96
CA VAL A 59 8.02 -14.96 12.38
C VAL A 59 8.30 -13.46 12.60
N ASP A 60 9.14 -12.86 11.76
CA ASP A 60 9.54 -11.45 11.84
C ASP A 60 8.82 -10.60 10.78
N PRO A 61 7.80 -9.79 11.17
CA PRO A 61 7.02 -8.97 10.25
C PRO A 61 7.75 -7.71 9.76
N ALA A 62 9.01 -7.50 10.15
CA ALA A 62 9.82 -6.44 9.57
C ALA A 62 9.87 -6.55 8.03
N SER A 63 10.12 -5.42 7.36
CA SER A 63 10.25 -5.39 5.89
C SER A 63 11.32 -6.37 5.41
N GLY A 64 10.91 -7.31 4.57
CA GLY A 64 11.77 -8.23 3.84
C GLY A 64 12.31 -7.64 2.53
N LEU A 65 12.89 -8.51 1.71
CA LEU A 65 13.58 -8.13 0.48
C LEU A 65 12.70 -8.17 -0.76
N PHE A 66 11.54 -8.85 -0.72
CA PHE A 66 10.64 -8.92 -1.86
C PHE A 66 9.62 -7.78 -1.79
N SER A 67 9.38 -7.13 -2.94
CA SER A 67 8.30 -6.17 -3.10
C SER A 67 7.51 -6.45 -4.36
N LEU A 68 6.19 -6.28 -4.29
CA LEU A 68 5.31 -6.20 -5.44
C LEU A 68 5.00 -4.72 -5.71
N GLU A 69 5.16 -4.29 -6.96
CA GLU A 69 4.92 -2.90 -7.38
C GLU A 69 4.40 -2.83 -8.82
N ILE A 70 3.73 -1.73 -9.18
CA ILE A 70 3.45 -1.44 -10.60
C ILE A 70 4.74 -0.91 -11.23
N ASP A 71 5.06 -1.40 -12.43
CA ASP A 71 6.26 -0.97 -13.18
C ASP A 71 6.34 0.57 -13.24
N PRO A 72 7.40 1.17 -12.65
CA PRO A 72 7.57 2.62 -12.62
C PRO A 72 7.94 3.19 -13.99
N ALA A 73 8.28 2.34 -14.98
CA ALA A 73 8.63 2.79 -16.32
C ALA A 73 7.46 3.56 -16.99
N PRO A 74 7.75 4.65 -17.71
CA PRO A 74 6.74 5.37 -18.49
C PRO A 74 6.05 4.45 -19.50
N GLY A 75 4.72 4.55 -19.61
CA GLY A 75 3.93 3.78 -20.56
C GLY A 75 3.78 2.28 -20.24
N LYS A 76 4.37 1.77 -19.16
CA LYS A 76 4.19 0.37 -18.73
C LYS A 76 3.09 0.24 -17.70
N THR A 77 2.24 -0.77 -17.87
CA THR A 77 1.22 -1.16 -16.89
C THR A 77 1.29 -2.67 -16.69
N GLN A 78 2.13 -3.08 -15.76
CA GLN A 78 2.34 -4.46 -15.34
C GLN A 78 2.76 -4.49 -13.87
N LEU A 79 2.54 -5.61 -13.19
CA LEU A 79 3.09 -5.85 -11.86
C LEU A 79 4.49 -6.44 -11.96
N LEU A 80 5.39 -5.97 -11.10
CA LEU A 80 6.74 -6.50 -10.96
C LEU A 80 6.90 -7.06 -9.55
N LEU A 81 7.42 -8.28 -9.46
CA LEU A 81 7.99 -8.81 -8.23
C LEU A 81 9.49 -8.54 -8.27
N VAL A 82 9.97 -7.73 -7.32
CA VAL A 82 11.36 -7.26 -7.26
C VAL A 82 12.01 -7.76 -5.99
N TYR A 83 13.20 -8.36 -6.12
CA TYR A 83 14.06 -8.73 -5.02
C TYR A 83 15.09 -7.63 -4.76
N ASN A 84 15.19 -7.22 -3.50
CA ASN A 84 16.15 -6.24 -2.99
C ASN A 84 16.19 -4.94 -3.81
N ASN A 85 15.02 -4.45 -4.26
CA ASN A 85 14.82 -3.26 -5.10
C ASN A 85 15.67 -3.21 -6.40
N THR A 86 16.25 -4.34 -6.83
CA THR A 86 17.25 -4.36 -7.90
C THR A 86 16.98 -5.44 -8.93
N VAL A 87 16.60 -6.64 -8.50
CA VAL A 87 16.42 -7.78 -9.37
C VAL A 87 14.94 -8.00 -9.64
N ARG A 88 14.53 -7.90 -10.92
CA ARG A 88 13.18 -8.28 -11.34
C ARG A 88 13.09 -9.79 -11.39
N TYR A 89 12.31 -10.37 -10.48
CA TYR A 89 12.16 -11.82 -10.34
C TYR A 89 11.00 -12.35 -11.19
N TRP A 90 9.93 -11.57 -11.32
CA TRP A 90 8.73 -11.94 -12.08
C TRP A 90 7.97 -10.70 -12.56
N THR A 91 7.19 -10.85 -13.64
CA THR A 91 6.22 -9.85 -14.12
C THR A 91 4.87 -10.51 -14.44
N SER A 92 3.77 -9.77 -14.23
CA SER A 92 2.44 -10.18 -14.72
C SER A 92 2.30 -10.17 -16.23
N GLY A 93 3.23 -9.51 -16.94
CA GLY A 93 3.03 -9.05 -18.30
C GLY A 93 2.19 -7.77 -18.35
N GLU A 94 2.23 -7.09 -19.50
CA GLU A 94 1.46 -5.87 -19.73
C GLU A 94 -0.03 -6.19 -19.83
N TRP A 95 -0.85 -5.38 -19.16
CA TRP A 95 -2.30 -5.48 -19.27
C TRP A 95 -2.78 -4.99 -20.64
N THR A 96 -3.82 -5.64 -21.17
CA THR A 96 -4.47 -5.32 -22.45
C THR A 96 -5.83 -4.68 -22.24
#